data_AF-A0A975ISW4-F1
#
_entry.id   AF-A0A975ISW4-F1
#
_cell.length_a   1.000
_cell.length_b   1.000
_cell.length_c   1.000
_cell.angle_alpha   90.00
_cell.angle_beta   90.00
_cell.angle_gamma   90.00
#
_symmetry.space_group_name_H-M   'P 1'
#
loop_
_entity.id
_entity.type
_entity.pdbx_description
1 polymer ?
#
loop_
_entity_poly.entity_id
_entity_poly.type
_entity_poly.pdbx_seq_one_letter_code
_entity_poly.pdbx_strand_id
1 'polypeptide(L)'
;MADTIRRRPRQNFFEMGLKPGDRVVLEQHPDELVVVENDRQLRWRGRLISLTALRQAIGQRRGLTTYSGRITANGIDLDQLYDETYGPARIAEDLPEELRPKGAWLTFAEVVGSPDNLMGVKAVWGKSSAPVMCFGSRGDPSAKDTLHFSLAHNVAKKSISQPFMVTIGGGEQVTADLRGRVLELVRVSGAYGETAAFVSDPELSERLAQWPVAVVLTEVYAIEDDPDLIEDLGFPDRRILANAYDGVKRNDADIDRLWAALKDRRLALRHDVPALPGFADPGKVVQVSTLFPKVKATEGERRYKAALQIERSGDLAREAKRANRERNGGVLVCEACDFSDEKSALFDAHHVEPLALGVRETTISHLAILCPTCHRWAHHKALHVTAPLTVSEVRAARFLEPTSAAGDQ
;
A
#
# COMPACT_ATOMS: atom_id res chain seq x y z
N MET A 1 -24.72 19.22 19.89
CA MET A 1 -25.41 17.94 19.67
C MET A 1 -24.70 17.24 18.53
N ALA A 2 -23.99 16.16 18.85
CA ALA A 2 -23.18 15.40 17.90
C ALA A 2 -24.07 14.44 17.11
N ASP A 3 -24.43 14.80 15.89
CA ASP A 3 -24.83 13.80 14.89
C ASP A 3 -23.61 13.55 14.01
N THR A 4 -22.77 12.65 14.53
CA THR A 4 -21.58 12.11 13.87
C THR A 4 -21.92 11.66 12.45
N ILE A 5 -21.04 11.93 11.49
CA ILE A 5 -21.02 11.38 10.13
C ILE A 5 -21.37 9.89 10.19
N ARG A 6 -22.65 9.54 9.97
CA ARG A 6 -23.07 8.14 9.99
C ARG A 6 -22.54 7.53 8.71
N ARG A 7 -21.51 6.68 8.81
CA ARG A 7 -21.14 5.78 7.72
C ARG A 7 -22.41 5.09 7.23
N ARG A 8 -22.60 5.03 5.91
CA ARG A 8 -23.76 4.33 5.32
C ARG A 8 -23.83 2.93 5.94
N PRO A 9 -25.02 2.47 6.38
CA PRO A 9 -25.18 1.15 6.97
C PRO A 9 -24.69 0.08 6.01
N ARG A 10 -24.18 -1.04 6.54
CA ARG A 10 -23.88 -2.19 5.68
C ARG A 10 -25.14 -2.57 4.91
N GLN A 11 -24.96 -2.96 3.64
CA GLN A 11 -26.06 -3.39 2.77
C GLN A 11 -26.96 -4.41 3.46
N ASN A 12 -28.24 -4.06 3.57
CA ASN A 12 -29.32 -4.93 4.00
C ASN A 12 -30.38 -4.98 2.90
N PHE A 13 -30.56 -6.17 2.31
CA PHE A 13 -31.45 -6.40 1.18
C PHE A 13 -32.93 -6.16 1.54
N PHE A 14 -33.34 -6.44 2.77
CA PHE A 14 -34.73 -6.26 3.21
C PHE A 14 -35.06 -4.78 3.39
N GLU A 15 -34.13 -4.02 3.95
CA GLU A 15 -34.25 -2.56 4.03
C GLU A 15 -34.27 -1.93 2.63
N MET A 16 -33.58 -2.53 1.66
CA MET A 16 -33.65 -2.15 0.23
C MET A 16 -34.93 -2.59 -0.49
N GLY A 17 -35.92 -3.11 0.25
CA GLY A 17 -37.21 -3.53 -0.30
C GLY A 17 -37.21 -4.91 -0.99
N LEU A 18 -36.10 -5.64 -0.95
CA LEU A 18 -36.01 -7.00 -1.49
C LEU A 18 -36.53 -8.03 -0.47
N LYS A 19 -37.06 -9.14 -0.96
CA LYS A 19 -37.62 -10.21 -0.13
C LYS A 19 -36.92 -11.55 -0.39
N PRO A 20 -36.95 -12.49 0.57
CA PRO A 20 -36.50 -13.85 0.31
C PRO A 20 -37.18 -14.42 -0.95
N GLY A 21 -36.38 -14.95 -1.86
CA GLY A 21 -36.81 -15.47 -3.16
C GLY A 21 -36.69 -14.49 -4.32
N ASP A 22 -36.50 -13.19 -4.07
CA ASP A 22 -36.31 -12.21 -5.15
C ASP A 22 -35.06 -12.54 -5.96
N ARG A 23 -35.18 -12.48 -7.29
CA ARG A 23 -34.08 -12.80 -8.21
C ARG A 23 -33.15 -11.60 -8.37
N VAL A 24 -31.87 -11.86 -8.21
CA VAL A 24 -30.79 -10.93 -8.54
C VAL A 24 -30.18 -11.35 -9.88
N VAL A 25 -30.07 -10.40 -10.80
CA VAL A 25 -29.57 -10.62 -12.16
C VAL A 25 -28.23 -9.92 -12.31
N LEU A 26 -27.24 -10.67 -12.78
CA LEU A 26 -25.92 -10.16 -13.13
C LEU A 26 -25.97 -9.83 -14.62
N GLU A 27 -25.80 -8.58 -15.02
CA GLU A 27 -26.03 -8.14 -16.41
C GLU A 27 -25.21 -8.94 -17.44
N GLN A 28 -23.96 -9.22 -17.10
CA GLN A 28 -23.05 -10.02 -17.97
C GLN A 28 -23.24 -11.54 -17.83
N HIS A 29 -24.12 -11.97 -16.92
CA HIS A 29 -24.39 -13.39 -16.59
C HIS A 29 -25.85 -13.59 -16.19
N PRO A 30 -26.82 -13.28 -17.08
CA PRO A 30 -28.23 -13.32 -16.73
C PRO A 30 -28.72 -14.73 -16.38
N ASP A 31 -28.01 -15.76 -16.86
CA ASP A 31 -28.33 -17.18 -16.65
C ASP A 31 -27.95 -17.70 -15.26
N GLU A 32 -27.10 -16.98 -14.50
CA GLU A 32 -26.77 -17.39 -13.14
C GLU A 32 -27.98 -17.17 -12.23
N LEU A 33 -28.47 -18.24 -11.61
CA LEU A 33 -29.55 -18.16 -10.63
C LEU A 33 -28.99 -17.68 -9.29
N VAL A 34 -29.24 -16.41 -9.00
CA VAL A 34 -28.96 -15.77 -7.71
C VAL A 34 -30.28 -15.29 -7.12
N VAL A 35 -30.57 -15.70 -5.90
CA VAL A 35 -31.79 -15.27 -5.19
C VAL A 35 -31.45 -14.69 -3.83
N VAL A 36 -32.20 -13.70 -3.37
CA VAL A 36 -32.10 -13.18 -2.01
C VAL A 36 -32.57 -14.27 -1.06
N GLU A 37 -31.74 -14.62 -0.07
CA GLU A 37 -32.13 -15.59 0.96
C GLU A 37 -32.56 -14.89 2.25
N ASN A 38 -31.69 -13.99 2.73
CA ASN A 38 -31.91 -13.22 3.95
C ASN A 38 -31.45 -11.78 3.79
N ASP A 39 -31.49 -11.01 4.87
CA ASP A 39 -31.17 -9.59 4.91
C ASP A 39 -29.75 -9.27 4.39
N ARG A 40 -28.81 -10.23 4.41
CA ARG A 40 -27.40 -9.99 4.04
C ARG A 40 -26.81 -10.99 3.06
N GLN A 41 -27.52 -12.05 2.74
CA GLN A 41 -26.99 -13.16 1.96
C GLN A 41 -27.90 -13.53 0.80
N LEU A 42 -27.24 -13.91 -0.27
CA LEU A 42 -27.80 -14.44 -1.50
C LEU A 42 -27.56 -15.95 -1.52
N ARG A 43 -28.49 -16.70 -2.10
CA ARG A 43 -28.26 -18.10 -2.45
C ARG A 43 -27.79 -18.17 -3.90
N TRP A 44 -26.59 -18.72 -4.09
CA TRP A 44 -25.99 -18.95 -5.40
C TRP A 44 -25.37 -20.34 -5.44
N ARG A 45 -25.78 -21.15 -6.43
CA ARG A 45 -25.32 -22.55 -6.59
C ARG A 45 -25.44 -23.40 -5.31
N GLY A 46 -26.56 -23.21 -4.60
CA GLY A 46 -26.87 -23.92 -3.36
C GLY A 46 -26.13 -23.43 -2.11
N ARG A 47 -25.29 -22.40 -2.21
CA ARG A 47 -24.54 -21.83 -1.09
C ARG A 47 -25.06 -20.44 -0.73
N LEU A 48 -25.00 -20.11 0.57
CA LEU A 48 -25.24 -18.76 1.06
C LEU A 48 -23.96 -17.93 0.95
N ILE A 49 -24.08 -16.76 0.34
CA ILE A 49 -22.93 -15.89 0.03
C ILE A 49 -23.33 -14.42 0.15
N SER A 50 -22.43 -13.55 0.59
CA SER A 50 -22.67 -12.10 0.55
C SER A 50 -22.54 -11.56 -0.88
N LEU A 51 -23.08 -10.36 -1.15
CA LEU A 51 -22.91 -9.73 -2.47
C LEU A 51 -21.43 -9.54 -2.84
N THR A 52 -20.60 -9.11 -1.87
CA THR A 52 -19.15 -8.93 -2.08
C THR A 52 -18.48 -10.25 -2.46
N ALA A 53 -18.78 -11.33 -1.75
CA ALA A 53 -18.20 -12.64 -2.04
C ALA A 53 -18.72 -13.21 -3.37
N LEU A 54 -19.98 -12.93 -3.74
CA LEU A 54 -20.52 -13.25 -5.05
C LEU A 54 -19.74 -12.52 -6.16
N ARG A 55 -19.53 -11.20 -6.03
CA ARG A 55 -18.74 -10.40 -6.97
C ARG A 55 -17.32 -10.94 -7.13
N GLN A 56 -16.65 -11.29 -6.02
CA GLN A 56 -15.32 -11.89 -6.05
C GLN A 56 -15.31 -13.26 -6.73
N ALA A 57 -16.24 -14.15 -6.40
CA ALA A 57 -16.30 -15.50 -6.97
C ALA A 57 -16.55 -15.49 -8.48
N ILE A 58 -17.34 -14.53 -8.97
CA ILE A 58 -17.57 -14.35 -10.42
C ILE A 58 -16.34 -13.74 -11.08
N GLY A 59 -15.74 -12.70 -10.47
CA GLY A 59 -14.52 -12.07 -10.97
C GLY A 59 -13.38 -13.08 -11.13
N GLN A 60 -13.13 -13.90 -10.11
CA GLN A 60 -12.06 -14.90 -10.10
C GLN A 60 -12.17 -15.92 -11.24
N ARG A 61 -13.38 -16.31 -11.63
CA ARG A 61 -13.59 -17.22 -12.77
C ARG A 61 -13.17 -16.63 -14.11
N ARG A 62 -13.04 -15.30 -14.18
CA ARG A 62 -12.61 -14.57 -15.36
C ARG A 62 -11.18 -14.05 -15.25
N GLY A 63 -10.43 -14.47 -14.23
CA GLY A 63 -9.10 -13.95 -13.96
C GLY A 63 -9.09 -12.51 -13.45
N LEU A 64 -10.25 -11.98 -13.03
CA LEU A 64 -10.38 -10.66 -12.41
C LEU A 64 -10.40 -10.79 -10.88
N THR A 65 -10.02 -9.73 -10.17
CA THR A 65 -10.07 -9.69 -8.70
C THR A 65 -11.51 -9.61 -8.18
N THR A 66 -12.39 -8.93 -8.91
CA THR A 66 -13.83 -8.79 -8.58
C THR A 66 -14.66 -8.54 -9.84
N TYR A 67 -15.96 -8.84 -9.75
CA TYR A 67 -16.94 -8.51 -10.77
C TYR A 67 -17.31 -7.01 -10.71
N SER A 68 -17.19 -6.32 -11.85
CA SER A 68 -17.50 -4.90 -12.03
C SER A 68 -18.77 -4.62 -12.84
N GLY A 69 -19.45 -5.66 -13.35
CA GLY A 69 -20.67 -5.48 -14.13
C GLY A 69 -21.87 -5.07 -13.26
N ARG A 70 -22.94 -4.61 -13.93
CA ARG A 70 -24.17 -4.17 -13.28
C ARG A 70 -24.90 -5.35 -12.63
N ILE A 71 -25.45 -5.14 -11.45
CA ILE A 71 -26.26 -6.14 -10.74
C ILE A 71 -27.62 -5.52 -10.46
N THR A 72 -28.68 -6.17 -10.93
CA THR A 72 -30.04 -5.66 -10.78
C THR A 72 -30.89 -6.62 -9.96
N ALA A 73 -31.89 -6.09 -9.27
CA ALA A 73 -32.95 -6.84 -8.61
C ALA A 73 -34.29 -6.21 -8.97
N ASN A 74 -35.26 -7.03 -9.40
CA ASN A 74 -36.55 -6.55 -9.93
C ASN A 74 -36.43 -5.48 -11.04
N GLY A 75 -35.37 -5.57 -11.85
CA GLY A 75 -35.08 -4.63 -12.94
C GLY A 75 -34.43 -3.31 -12.53
N ILE A 76 -34.20 -3.09 -11.24
CA ILE A 76 -33.54 -1.88 -10.71
C ILE A 76 -32.10 -2.22 -10.34
N ASP A 77 -31.17 -1.32 -10.62
CA ASP A 77 -29.77 -1.47 -10.22
C ASP A 77 -29.62 -1.53 -8.69
N LEU A 78 -28.81 -2.47 -8.18
CA LEU A 78 -28.63 -2.65 -6.74
C LEU A 78 -27.90 -1.47 -6.09
N ASP A 79 -26.99 -0.81 -6.80
CA ASP A 79 -26.28 0.35 -6.29
C ASP A 79 -27.26 1.55 -6.24
N GLN A 80 -28.13 1.69 -7.25
CA GLN A 80 -29.28 2.62 -7.22
C GLN A 80 -30.24 2.34 -6.05
N LEU A 81 -30.67 1.09 -5.85
CA LEU A 81 -31.56 0.72 -4.73
C LEU A 81 -30.91 1.04 -3.38
N TYR A 82 -29.59 0.81 -3.27
CA TYR A 82 -28.84 1.10 -2.07
C TYR A 82 -28.79 2.62 -1.82
N ASP A 83 -28.61 3.43 -2.87
CA ASP A 83 -28.66 4.88 -2.82
C ASP A 83 -30.05 5.44 -2.48
N GLU A 84 -31.13 4.87 -3.02
CA GLU A 84 -32.49 5.25 -2.67
C GLU A 84 -32.83 4.92 -1.20
N THR A 85 -32.29 3.82 -0.68
CA THR A 85 -32.57 3.35 0.69
C THR A 85 -31.77 4.10 1.76
N TYR A 86 -30.47 4.32 1.52
CA TYR A 86 -29.55 4.85 2.52
C TYR A 86 -29.04 6.26 2.18
N GLY A 87 -29.62 6.89 1.15
CA GLY A 87 -29.08 8.09 0.51
C GLY A 87 -27.91 7.77 -0.42
N PRO A 88 -27.61 8.63 -1.41
CA PRO A 88 -26.46 8.43 -2.30
C PRO A 88 -25.16 8.32 -1.49
N ALA A 89 -24.14 7.68 -2.07
CA ALA A 89 -22.79 7.77 -1.51
C ALA A 89 -22.43 9.25 -1.41
N ARG A 90 -22.41 9.81 -0.19
CA ARG A 90 -22.00 11.21 0.01
C ARG A 90 -20.61 11.36 -0.57
N ILE A 91 -20.51 12.09 -1.67
CA ILE A 91 -19.25 12.59 -2.19
C ILE A 91 -18.73 13.54 -1.10
N ALA A 92 -17.41 13.62 -0.91
CA ALA A 92 -16.82 14.48 0.14
C ALA A 92 -17.31 15.95 0.07
N GLU A 93 -17.83 16.36 -1.09
CA GLU A 93 -18.43 17.65 -1.41
C GLU A 93 -19.75 17.93 -0.65
N ASP A 94 -20.55 16.90 -0.30
CA ASP A 94 -21.87 17.05 0.35
C ASP A 94 -21.82 17.10 1.89
N LEU A 95 -20.62 17.04 2.48
CA LEU A 95 -20.46 17.24 3.92
C LEU A 95 -20.57 18.74 4.25
N PRO A 96 -21.26 19.11 5.35
CA PRO A 96 -21.13 20.45 5.94
C PRO A 96 -19.65 20.82 6.02
N GLU A 97 -19.28 22.06 5.68
CA GLU A 97 -17.87 22.48 5.55
C GLU A 97 -17.01 22.13 6.78
N GLU A 98 -17.64 22.08 7.96
CA GLU A 98 -17.07 21.70 9.24
C GLU A 98 -16.67 20.22 9.37
N LEU A 99 -17.32 19.34 8.61
CA LEU A 99 -17.23 17.87 8.64
C LEU A 99 -16.54 17.27 7.41
N ARG A 100 -16.29 18.07 6.36
CA ARG A 100 -15.35 17.68 5.30
C ARG A 100 -14.03 17.28 5.97
N PRO A 101 -13.36 16.18 5.56
CA PRO A 101 -12.09 15.82 6.17
C PRO A 101 -11.18 17.04 6.10
N LYS A 102 -10.88 17.62 7.26
CA LYS A 102 -9.91 18.69 7.43
C LYS A 102 -8.52 18.11 7.19
N GLY A 103 -8.23 17.65 5.96
CA GLY A 103 -6.95 18.02 5.39
C GLY A 103 -7.01 19.53 5.31
N ALA A 104 -6.10 20.23 5.99
CA ALA A 104 -6.05 21.68 5.90
C ALA A 104 -6.04 22.03 4.41
N TRP A 105 -7.11 22.65 3.92
CA TRP A 105 -7.09 23.21 2.58
C TRP A 105 -5.94 24.20 2.59
N LEU A 106 -4.91 23.91 1.81
CA LEU A 106 -3.77 24.78 1.63
C LEU A 106 -4.04 25.60 0.38
N THR A 107 -3.67 26.87 0.41
CA THR A 107 -3.61 27.66 -0.81
C THR A 107 -2.49 27.13 -1.70
N PHE A 108 -2.62 27.36 -3.00
CA PHE A 108 -1.56 27.05 -3.96
C PHE A 108 -0.23 27.69 -3.56
N ALA A 109 -0.27 28.93 -3.07
CA ALA A 109 0.91 29.64 -2.58
C ALA A 109 1.54 28.98 -1.34
N GLU A 110 0.75 28.44 -0.41
CA GLU A 110 1.29 27.74 0.77
C GLU A 110 2.01 26.44 0.40
N VAL A 111 1.52 25.71 -0.61
CA VAL A 111 2.15 24.47 -1.07
C VAL A 111 3.39 24.73 -1.92
N VAL A 112 3.28 25.65 -2.88
CA VAL A 112 4.31 25.86 -3.91
C VAL A 112 5.34 26.91 -3.47
N GLY A 113 4.96 27.86 -2.63
CA GLY A 113 5.81 28.94 -2.10
C GLY A 113 6.09 30.07 -3.10
N SER A 114 6.49 29.76 -4.33
CA SER A 114 6.83 30.76 -5.36
C SER A 114 6.67 30.20 -6.79
N PRO A 115 6.45 31.05 -7.82
CA PRO A 115 6.39 30.59 -9.21
C PRO A 115 7.70 29.95 -9.70
N ASP A 116 8.83 30.25 -9.06
CA ASP A 116 10.14 29.65 -9.40
C ASP A 116 10.18 28.15 -9.10
N ASN A 117 9.37 27.69 -8.14
CA ASN A 117 9.25 26.27 -7.79
C ASN A 117 8.38 25.47 -8.78
N LEU A 118 7.71 26.13 -9.73
CA LEU A 118 6.93 25.49 -10.78
C LEU A 118 7.82 25.06 -11.95
N MET A 119 7.95 23.76 -12.18
CA MET A 119 8.65 23.20 -13.34
C MET A 119 8.00 23.56 -14.68
N GLY A 120 6.69 23.78 -14.66
CA GLY A 120 5.87 24.03 -15.84
C GLY A 120 4.52 23.35 -15.78
N VAL A 121 3.92 23.19 -16.95
CA VAL A 121 2.66 22.46 -17.16
C VAL A 121 2.89 21.19 -17.97
N LYS A 122 2.02 20.20 -17.76
CA LYS A 122 1.93 19.00 -18.60
C LYS A 122 0.49 18.75 -19.03
N ALA A 123 0.30 18.48 -20.31
CA ALA A 123 -0.98 18.05 -20.83
C ALA A 123 -1.22 16.57 -20.47
N VAL A 124 -2.39 16.29 -19.92
CA VAL A 124 -2.81 14.94 -19.50
C VAL A 124 -4.21 14.63 -20.01
N TRP A 125 -4.56 13.35 -20.15
CA TRP A 125 -5.90 12.93 -20.55
C TRP A 125 -6.88 12.85 -19.39
N GLY A 126 -6.39 12.85 -18.15
CA GLY A 126 -7.21 12.82 -16.95
C GLY A 126 -6.38 12.94 -15.68
N LYS A 127 -7.05 12.86 -14.53
CA LYS A 127 -6.44 12.90 -13.20
C LYS A 127 -5.59 11.66 -12.93
N SER A 128 -4.58 11.81 -12.09
CA SER A 128 -3.67 10.74 -11.72
C SER A 128 -4.41 9.60 -11.01
N SER A 129 -4.14 8.35 -11.38
CA SER A 129 -4.64 7.14 -10.69
C SER A 129 -3.53 6.37 -9.97
N ALA A 130 -2.29 6.82 -10.10
CA ALA A 130 -1.10 6.30 -9.45
C ALA A 130 -0.10 7.44 -9.21
N PRO A 131 0.81 7.32 -8.23
CA PRO A 131 1.79 8.35 -7.89
C PRO A 131 2.95 8.39 -8.90
N VAL A 132 2.64 8.44 -10.18
CA VAL A 132 3.61 8.46 -11.29
C VAL A 132 3.14 9.42 -12.37
N MET A 133 4.08 10.09 -13.03
CA MET A 133 3.81 10.86 -14.23
C MET A 133 4.55 10.24 -15.41
N CYS A 134 3.80 9.85 -16.44
CA CYS A 134 4.31 9.05 -17.55
C CYS A 134 4.64 9.91 -18.78
N PHE A 135 5.61 9.44 -19.57
CA PHE A 135 6.10 10.07 -20.79
C PHE A 135 6.33 9.03 -21.88
N GLY A 136 6.29 9.48 -23.13
CA GLY A 136 6.71 8.67 -24.27
C GLY A 136 8.21 8.38 -24.26
N SER A 137 8.64 7.47 -25.14
CA SER A 137 10.06 7.24 -25.44
C SER A 137 10.48 8.03 -26.69
N ARG A 138 11.70 8.55 -26.71
CA ARG A 138 12.32 9.12 -27.93
C ARG A 138 13.46 8.27 -28.52
N GLY A 139 13.85 7.21 -27.81
CA GLY A 139 14.88 6.26 -28.21
C GLY A 139 14.32 4.85 -28.38
N ASP A 140 15.20 3.88 -28.58
CA ASP A 140 14.84 2.47 -28.69
C ASP A 140 14.48 1.89 -27.31
N PRO A 141 13.20 1.56 -27.06
CA PRO A 141 12.77 1.00 -25.77
C PRO A 141 13.42 -0.36 -25.48
N SER A 142 13.77 -1.13 -26.50
CA SER A 142 14.39 -2.45 -26.34
C SER A 142 15.85 -2.33 -25.90
N ALA A 143 16.56 -1.32 -26.42
CA ALA A 143 17.94 -1.03 -26.07
C ALA A 143 18.10 -0.23 -24.76
N LYS A 144 17.00 0.34 -24.23
CA LYS A 144 16.98 1.18 -23.02
C LYS A 144 18.06 2.27 -23.05
N ASP A 145 18.22 2.90 -24.20
CA ASP A 145 19.25 3.91 -24.43
C ASP A 145 18.99 5.20 -23.63
N THR A 146 19.93 6.14 -23.67
CA THR A 146 19.78 7.44 -23.00
C THR A 146 18.60 8.28 -23.54
N LEU A 147 18.18 8.08 -24.78
CA LEU A 147 17.05 8.79 -25.38
C LEU A 147 15.71 8.22 -24.89
N HIS A 148 15.65 6.93 -24.56
CA HIS A 148 14.48 6.25 -24.01
C HIS A 148 14.00 6.93 -22.73
N PHE A 149 14.92 7.18 -21.79
CA PHE A 149 14.59 7.83 -20.51
C PHE A 149 14.65 9.37 -20.55
N SER A 150 15.04 9.97 -21.68
CA SER A 150 15.40 11.40 -21.73
C SER A 150 14.31 12.34 -21.19
N LEU A 151 13.04 12.06 -21.48
CA LEU A 151 11.91 12.88 -21.03
C LEU A 151 11.73 12.81 -19.50
N ALA A 152 11.66 11.61 -18.95
CA ALA A 152 11.53 11.40 -17.51
C ALA A 152 12.77 11.87 -16.74
N HIS A 153 13.97 11.60 -17.26
CA HIS A 153 15.24 12.07 -16.70
C HIS A 153 15.29 13.60 -16.63
N ASN A 154 14.89 14.31 -17.69
CA ASN A 154 14.90 15.77 -17.71
C ASN A 154 13.92 16.36 -16.68
N VAL A 155 12.76 15.71 -16.48
CA VAL A 155 11.77 16.10 -15.46
C VAL A 155 12.32 15.85 -14.05
N ALA A 156 12.89 14.67 -13.79
CA ALA A 156 13.54 14.34 -12.53
C ALA A 156 14.75 15.24 -12.22
N LYS A 157 15.46 15.70 -13.25
CA LYS A 157 16.54 16.68 -13.07
C LYS A 157 16.02 18.04 -12.66
N LYS A 158 14.93 18.51 -13.26
CA LYS A 158 14.31 19.80 -12.93
C LYS A 158 13.65 19.79 -11.55
N SER A 159 13.13 18.65 -11.10
CA SER A 159 12.41 18.57 -9.82
C SER A 159 13.27 18.93 -8.61
N ILE A 160 14.60 18.82 -8.73
CA ILE A 160 15.54 19.23 -7.67
C ILE A 160 15.43 20.71 -7.33
N SER A 161 15.20 21.57 -8.33
CA SER A 161 15.05 23.02 -8.13
C SER A 161 13.61 23.51 -8.30
N GLN A 162 12.79 22.79 -9.06
CA GLN A 162 11.41 23.13 -9.39
C GLN A 162 10.53 21.90 -9.17
N PRO A 163 10.20 21.57 -7.91
CA PRO A 163 9.62 20.27 -7.57
C PRO A 163 8.15 20.13 -8.00
N PHE A 164 7.47 21.22 -8.35
CA PHE A 164 6.04 21.18 -8.63
C PHE A 164 5.75 21.29 -10.13
N MET A 165 4.74 20.59 -10.63
CA MET A 165 4.17 20.88 -11.96
C MET A 165 2.65 20.86 -11.90
N VAL A 166 2.03 21.58 -12.84
CA VAL A 166 0.57 21.64 -12.96
C VAL A 166 0.12 20.75 -14.13
N THR A 167 -0.89 19.91 -13.91
CA THR A 167 -1.49 19.10 -14.96
C THR A 167 -2.74 19.78 -15.49
N ILE A 168 -2.90 19.76 -16.82
CA ILE A 168 -4.03 20.39 -17.50
C ILE A 168 -4.60 19.39 -18.49
N GLY A 169 -5.92 19.23 -18.52
CA GLY A 169 -6.59 18.36 -19.45
C GLY A 169 -6.36 18.81 -20.89
N GLY A 170 -5.65 18.00 -21.68
CA GLY A 170 -5.27 18.36 -23.03
C GLY A 170 -4.89 17.14 -23.87
N GLY A 171 -5.20 17.22 -25.16
CA GLY A 171 -4.87 16.19 -26.15
C GLY A 171 -6.10 15.74 -26.91
N GLU A 172 -5.91 14.84 -27.86
CA GLU A 172 -7.03 14.35 -28.67
C GLU A 172 -7.98 13.47 -27.84
N GLN A 173 -7.43 12.69 -26.91
CA GLN A 173 -8.18 11.73 -26.10
C GLN A 173 -8.69 12.28 -24.75
N VAL A 174 -8.47 13.57 -24.45
CA VAL A 174 -9.07 14.17 -23.25
C VAL A 174 -10.57 14.31 -23.44
N THR A 175 -11.33 13.90 -22.42
CA THR A 175 -12.79 14.00 -22.38
C THR A 175 -13.24 15.46 -22.38
N ALA A 176 -14.47 15.72 -22.82
CA ALA A 176 -14.98 17.10 -22.97
C ALA A 176 -15.04 17.85 -21.64
N ASP A 177 -15.36 17.15 -20.55
CA ASP A 177 -15.47 17.68 -19.19
C ASP A 177 -14.10 18.11 -18.62
N LEU A 178 -13.00 17.48 -19.02
CA LEU A 178 -11.65 17.79 -18.53
C LEU A 178 -10.86 18.72 -19.45
N ARG A 179 -11.32 18.91 -20.69
CA ARG A 179 -10.56 19.62 -21.72
C ARG A 179 -10.36 21.09 -21.37
N GLY A 180 -9.11 21.50 -21.17
CA GLY A 180 -8.75 22.87 -20.80
C GLY A 180 -8.80 23.14 -19.29
N ARG A 181 -9.23 22.17 -18.48
CA ARG A 181 -9.26 22.30 -17.02
C ARG A 181 -7.90 22.08 -16.40
N VAL A 182 -7.58 22.87 -15.39
CA VAL A 182 -6.40 22.69 -14.54
C VAL A 182 -6.75 21.68 -13.46
N LEU A 183 -6.16 20.48 -13.54
CA LEU A 183 -6.64 19.31 -12.81
C LEU A 183 -5.92 19.10 -11.48
N GLU A 184 -4.58 19.14 -11.51
CA GLU A 184 -3.77 18.76 -10.35
C GLU A 184 -2.50 19.61 -10.25
N LEU A 185 -2.07 19.84 -9.02
CA LEU A 185 -0.69 20.19 -8.70
C LEU A 185 0.01 18.93 -8.22
N VAL A 186 1.15 18.57 -8.81
CA VAL A 186 1.90 17.39 -8.40
C VAL A 186 3.31 17.76 -7.97
N ARG A 187 3.79 17.14 -6.89
CA ARG A 187 5.18 17.20 -6.45
C ARG A 187 5.95 16.01 -7.01
N VAL A 188 7.04 16.31 -7.69
CA VAL A 188 7.85 15.38 -8.46
C VAL A 188 9.14 15.08 -7.70
N SER A 189 9.54 13.81 -7.63
CA SER A 189 10.83 13.41 -7.04
C SER A 189 11.97 13.42 -8.05
N GLY A 190 13.20 13.14 -7.58
CA GLY A 190 14.35 12.86 -8.44
C GLY A 190 14.39 11.43 -9.04
N ALA A 191 13.42 10.57 -8.71
CA ALA A 191 13.37 9.19 -9.19
C ALA A 191 12.63 9.06 -10.53
N TYR A 192 13.28 8.40 -11.49
CA TYR A 192 12.72 8.10 -12.82
C TYR A 192 13.07 6.69 -13.28
N GLY A 193 12.35 6.15 -14.26
CA GLY A 193 12.59 4.78 -14.72
C GLY A 193 11.48 4.30 -15.64
N GLU A 194 11.38 2.97 -15.80
CA GLU A 194 10.28 2.37 -16.56
C GLU A 194 8.97 2.52 -15.78
N THR A 195 7.88 2.85 -16.48
CA THR A 195 6.55 2.97 -15.86
C THR A 195 6.14 1.68 -15.16
N ALA A 196 6.44 0.53 -15.77
CA ALA A 196 6.18 -0.79 -15.20
C ALA A 196 6.97 -1.07 -13.90
N ALA A 197 8.05 -0.33 -13.63
CA ALA A 197 8.79 -0.45 -12.37
C ALA A 197 8.05 0.22 -11.19
N PHE A 198 7.11 1.14 -11.48
CA PHE A 198 6.43 1.99 -10.51
C PHE A 198 4.94 1.68 -10.38
N VAL A 199 4.36 0.90 -11.29
CA VAL A 199 2.94 0.53 -11.29
C VAL A 199 2.82 -0.97 -10.99
N SER A 200 2.25 -1.32 -9.84
CA SER A 200 2.09 -2.71 -9.42
C SER A 200 0.81 -3.37 -9.95
N ASP A 201 -0.19 -2.57 -10.32
CA ASP A 201 -1.46 -3.03 -10.87
C ASP A 201 -1.31 -3.42 -12.36
N PRO A 202 -1.54 -4.69 -12.75
CA PRO A 202 -1.38 -5.13 -14.12
C PRO A 202 -2.26 -4.38 -15.13
N GLU A 203 -3.52 -4.09 -14.80
CA GLU A 203 -4.46 -3.43 -15.72
C GLU A 203 -4.02 -1.97 -15.97
N LEU A 204 -3.65 -1.26 -14.90
CA LEU A 204 -3.10 0.08 -15.03
C LEU A 204 -1.75 0.09 -15.76
N SER A 205 -0.89 -0.89 -15.50
CA SER A 205 0.40 -1.03 -16.19
C SER A 205 0.20 -1.27 -17.69
N GLU A 206 -0.79 -2.05 -18.09
CA GLU A 206 -1.14 -2.28 -19.49
C GLU A 206 -1.66 -0.99 -20.15
N ARG A 207 -2.58 -0.28 -19.50
CA ARG A 207 -3.09 1.02 -19.96
C ARG A 207 -2.01 2.06 -20.15
N LEU A 208 -0.99 2.05 -19.29
CA LEU A 208 0.12 3.01 -19.32
C LEU A 208 1.28 2.55 -20.22
N ALA A 209 1.22 1.37 -20.83
CA ALA A 209 2.34 0.81 -21.61
C ALA A 209 2.81 1.71 -22.77
N GLN A 210 1.90 2.51 -23.33
CA GLN A 210 2.23 3.50 -24.39
C GLN A 210 3.13 4.65 -23.90
N TRP A 211 3.24 4.86 -22.60
CA TRP A 211 4.18 5.79 -21.96
C TRP A 211 5.15 4.99 -21.10
N PRO A 212 6.20 4.42 -21.71
CA PRO A 212 7.01 3.39 -21.08
C PRO A 212 7.95 3.91 -19.99
N VAL A 213 8.10 5.23 -19.85
CA VAL A 213 8.97 5.85 -18.84
C VAL A 213 8.20 6.84 -17.99
N ALA A 214 8.57 6.94 -16.71
CA ALA A 214 7.88 7.78 -15.75
C ALA A 214 8.83 8.41 -14.73
N VAL A 215 8.31 9.40 -14.01
CA VAL A 215 8.87 9.92 -12.75
C VAL A 215 7.93 9.59 -11.60
N VAL A 216 8.48 9.43 -10.40
CA VAL A 216 7.68 9.19 -9.18
C VAL A 216 7.18 10.52 -8.61
N LEU A 217 5.91 10.57 -8.24
CA LEU A 217 5.26 11.67 -7.55
C LEU A 217 5.25 11.40 -6.04
N THR A 218 5.63 12.37 -5.23
CA THR A 218 5.56 12.27 -3.77
C THR A 218 4.23 12.77 -3.23
N GLU A 219 3.63 13.75 -3.90
CA GLU A 219 2.37 14.37 -3.51
C GLU A 219 1.56 14.71 -4.76
N VAL A 220 0.24 14.53 -4.67
CA VAL A 220 -0.72 14.90 -5.71
C VAL A 220 -1.82 15.71 -5.02
N TYR A 221 -2.08 16.91 -5.51
CA TYR A 221 -3.10 17.80 -4.98
C TYR A 221 -4.19 18.02 -6.03
N ALA A 222 -5.44 17.88 -5.62
CA ALA A 222 -6.58 18.35 -6.39
C ALA A 222 -6.67 19.87 -6.26
N ILE A 223 -6.96 20.55 -7.37
CA ILE A 223 -7.22 21.99 -7.40
C ILE A 223 -8.73 22.18 -7.28
N GLU A 224 -9.17 23.07 -6.38
CA GLU A 224 -10.59 23.37 -6.17
C GLU A 224 -11.30 23.74 -7.49
N ASP A 225 -12.41 23.06 -7.76
CA ASP A 225 -13.30 23.21 -8.92
C ASP A 225 -12.72 22.89 -10.32
N ASP A 226 -11.49 22.37 -10.40
CA ASP A 226 -10.79 22.08 -11.67
C ASP A 226 -10.97 23.22 -12.71
N PRO A 227 -10.48 24.45 -12.44
CA PRO A 227 -10.88 25.63 -13.20
C PRO A 227 -10.50 25.53 -14.68
N ASP A 228 -11.38 25.99 -15.58
CA ASP A 228 -11.05 26.12 -17.00
C ASP A 228 -10.04 27.24 -17.21
N LEU A 229 -9.00 26.93 -17.99
CA LEU A 229 -7.87 27.83 -18.24
C LEU A 229 -8.32 29.17 -18.86
N ILE A 230 -9.30 29.17 -19.75
CA ILE A 230 -9.78 30.37 -20.44
C ILE A 230 -10.88 31.02 -19.61
N GLU A 231 -11.93 30.27 -19.29
CA GLU A 231 -13.15 30.83 -18.70
C GLU A 231 -12.93 31.28 -17.25
N ASP A 232 -12.24 30.47 -16.44
CA ASP A 232 -12.07 30.72 -15.00
C ASP A 232 -10.73 31.39 -14.66
N LEU A 233 -9.68 31.16 -15.45
CA LEU A 233 -8.33 31.70 -15.19
C LEU A 233 -7.94 32.85 -16.14
N GLY A 234 -8.77 33.19 -17.13
CA GLY A 234 -8.56 34.36 -18.00
C GLY A 234 -7.37 34.25 -18.96
N PHE A 235 -6.99 33.02 -19.36
CA PHE A 235 -6.01 32.85 -20.43
C PHE A 235 -6.64 33.21 -21.79
N PRO A 236 -5.87 33.81 -22.72
CA PRO A 236 -6.39 34.17 -24.03
C PRO A 236 -6.70 32.95 -24.90
N ASP A 237 -6.01 31.83 -24.64
CA ASP A 237 -6.13 30.57 -25.37
C ASP A 237 -5.39 29.45 -24.61
N ARG A 238 -5.31 28.26 -25.20
CA ARG A 238 -4.66 27.07 -24.62
C ARG A 238 -3.19 26.90 -25.04
N ARG A 239 -2.53 27.94 -25.56
CA ARG A 239 -1.11 27.84 -26.03
C ARG A 239 -0.11 27.55 -24.92
N ILE A 240 -0.46 27.74 -23.65
CA ILE A 240 0.37 27.24 -22.53
C ILE A 240 0.62 25.71 -22.64
N LEU A 241 -0.27 24.97 -23.30
CA LEU A 241 -0.13 23.53 -23.56
C LEU A 241 0.64 23.20 -24.84
N ALA A 242 1.08 24.20 -25.61
CA ALA A 242 1.80 23.96 -26.85
C ALA A 242 3.08 23.16 -26.57
N ASN A 243 3.17 21.97 -27.17
CA ASN A 243 4.25 20.99 -26.96
C ASN A 243 4.35 20.39 -25.54
N ALA A 244 3.30 20.51 -24.72
CA ALA A 244 3.25 19.97 -23.35
C ALA A 244 2.70 18.54 -23.26
N TYR A 245 2.44 17.88 -24.40
CA TYR A 245 1.96 16.48 -24.45
C TYR A 245 3.06 15.49 -24.06
N ASP A 246 4.22 15.61 -24.70
CA ASP A 246 5.34 14.67 -24.52
C ASP A 246 6.24 15.03 -23.32
N GLY A 247 6.04 16.17 -22.68
CA GLY A 247 6.91 16.63 -21.60
C GLY A 247 6.36 17.81 -20.82
N VAL A 248 7.13 18.28 -19.84
CA VAL A 248 6.77 19.44 -19.02
C VAL A 248 7.30 20.71 -19.66
N LYS A 249 6.42 21.68 -19.91
CA LYS A 249 6.75 22.94 -20.58
C LYS A 249 6.61 24.13 -19.65
N ARG A 250 7.60 25.02 -19.71
CA ARG A 250 7.65 26.26 -18.97
C ARG A 250 7.92 27.40 -19.95
N ASN A 251 7.01 28.36 -19.93
CA ASN A 251 7.19 29.70 -20.46
C ASN A 251 6.99 30.63 -19.25
N ASP A 252 7.97 31.46 -18.93
CA ASP A 252 7.93 32.22 -17.67
C ASP A 252 6.73 33.17 -17.60
N ALA A 253 6.36 33.83 -18.70
CA ALA A 253 5.19 34.71 -18.72
C ALA A 253 3.87 33.96 -18.52
N ASP A 254 3.74 32.76 -19.09
CA ASP A 254 2.58 31.91 -18.88
C ASP A 254 2.53 31.36 -17.45
N ILE A 255 3.68 31.03 -16.86
CA ILE A 255 3.76 30.55 -15.47
C ILE A 255 3.47 31.68 -14.48
N ASP A 256 3.94 32.89 -14.72
CA ASP A 256 3.61 34.06 -13.89
C ASP A 256 2.10 34.34 -13.93
N ARG A 257 1.47 34.23 -15.11
CA ARG A 257 0.03 34.34 -15.26
C ARG A 257 -0.69 33.21 -14.51
N LEU A 258 -0.25 31.97 -14.68
CA LEU A 258 -0.84 30.81 -14.01
C LEU A 258 -0.73 30.93 -12.49
N TRP A 259 0.45 31.34 -11.99
CA TRP A 259 0.69 31.61 -10.58
C TRP A 259 -0.25 32.69 -10.06
N ALA A 260 -0.35 33.84 -10.74
CA ALA A 260 -1.24 34.92 -10.34
C ALA A 260 -2.70 34.47 -10.25
N ALA A 261 -3.13 33.56 -11.14
CA ALA A 261 -4.50 33.04 -11.19
C ALA A 261 -4.78 31.91 -10.17
N LEU A 262 -3.75 31.17 -9.75
CA LEU A 262 -3.90 30.00 -8.87
C LEU A 262 -3.46 30.24 -7.42
N LYS A 263 -2.58 31.20 -7.13
CA LYS A 263 -1.90 31.37 -5.83
C LYS A 263 -2.83 31.32 -4.61
N ASP A 264 -4.04 31.86 -4.72
CA ASP A 264 -5.02 31.96 -3.62
C ASP A 264 -6.08 30.83 -3.67
N ARG A 265 -6.05 29.97 -4.70
CA ARG A 265 -6.97 28.84 -4.83
C ARG A 265 -6.62 27.73 -3.86
N ARG A 266 -7.65 27.03 -3.38
CA ARG A 266 -7.49 25.95 -2.41
C ARG A 266 -7.06 24.66 -3.09
N LEU A 267 -6.23 23.91 -2.38
CA LEU A 267 -5.70 22.61 -2.75
C LEU A 267 -6.06 21.58 -1.68
N ALA A 268 -6.41 20.38 -2.13
CA ALA A 268 -6.59 19.22 -1.27
C ALA A 268 -5.60 18.13 -1.67
N LEU A 269 -4.83 17.63 -0.70
CA LEU A 269 -3.97 16.46 -0.93
C LEU A 269 -4.83 15.24 -1.27
N ARG A 270 -4.52 14.58 -2.40
CA ARG A 270 -5.21 13.38 -2.87
C ARG A 270 -4.71 12.14 -2.16
N HIS A 271 -5.38 11.78 -1.08
CA HIS A 271 -5.10 10.55 -0.31
C HIS A 271 -5.44 9.26 -1.07
N ASP A 272 -6.25 9.35 -2.12
CA ASP A 272 -6.59 8.24 -3.02
C ASP A 272 -5.48 7.93 -4.03
N VAL A 273 -4.48 8.80 -4.16
CA VAL A 273 -3.23 8.56 -4.89
C VAL A 273 -2.06 8.61 -3.91
N PRO A 274 -1.90 7.58 -3.05
CA PRO A 274 -0.84 7.57 -2.06
C PRO A 274 0.53 7.48 -2.73
N ALA A 275 1.55 8.05 -2.08
CA ALA A 275 2.94 7.82 -2.46
C ALA A 275 3.25 6.31 -2.53
N LEU A 276 4.25 5.94 -3.34
CA LEU A 276 4.64 4.54 -3.50
C LEU A 276 5.01 3.91 -2.14
N PRO A 277 4.48 2.71 -1.81
CA PRO A 277 4.78 2.06 -0.53
C PRO A 277 6.29 1.85 -0.33
N GLY A 278 6.83 2.33 0.78
CA GLY A 278 8.26 2.20 1.10
C GLY A 278 9.19 3.08 0.25
N PHE A 279 8.65 3.96 -0.59
CA PHE A 279 9.44 4.93 -1.34
C PHE A 279 9.87 6.08 -0.44
N ALA A 280 11.18 6.36 -0.45
CA ALA A 280 11.75 7.58 0.10
C ALA A 280 12.31 8.39 -1.07
N ASP A 281 11.98 9.68 -1.13
CA ASP A 281 12.52 10.57 -2.16
C ASP A 281 14.05 10.62 -2.02
N PRO A 282 14.82 10.25 -3.06
CA PRO A 282 16.28 10.26 -2.98
C PRO A 282 16.88 11.66 -2.82
N GLY A 283 16.13 12.74 -3.08
CA GLY A 283 16.64 14.12 -3.04
C GLY A 283 17.70 14.42 -4.10
N LYS A 284 17.91 13.49 -5.03
CA LYS A 284 18.85 13.58 -6.15
C LYS A 284 18.29 12.78 -7.34
N VAL A 285 18.81 13.05 -8.52
CA VAL A 285 18.40 12.36 -9.74
C VAL A 285 18.88 10.90 -9.69
N VAL A 286 17.95 9.94 -9.73
CA VAL A 286 18.25 8.50 -9.69
C VAL A 286 17.37 7.75 -10.67
N GLN A 287 17.99 6.92 -11.51
CA GLN A 287 17.25 5.94 -12.28
C GLN A 287 16.92 4.73 -11.41
N VAL A 288 15.65 4.36 -11.36
CA VAL A 288 15.14 3.24 -10.56
C VAL A 288 14.61 2.16 -11.50
N SER A 289 15.25 0.99 -11.45
CA SER A 289 14.91 -0.13 -12.32
C SER A 289 13.86 -1.08 -11.73
N THR A 290 13.68 -1.08 -10.40
CA THR A 290 12.68 -1.88 -9.69
C THR A 290 12.45 -1.28 -8.30
N LEU A 291 11.21 -0.89 -7.99
CA LEU A 291 10.82 -0.40 -6.65
C LEU A 291 10.11 -1.45 -5.80
N PHE A 292 9.42 -2.39 -6.43
CA PHE A 292 8.72 -3.47 -5.75
C PHE A 292 9.58 -4.74 -5.69
N PRO A 293 9.68 -5.42 -4.54
CA PRO A 293 10.23 -6.76 -4.49
C PRO A 293 9.47 -7.65 -5.47
N LYS A 294 10.16 -8.21 -6.48
CA LYS A 294 9.55 -9.12 -7.46
C LYS A 294 9.17 -10.47 -6.84
N VAL A 295 9.53 -10.71 -5.59
CA VAL A 295 9.22 -11.92 -4.85
C VAL A 295 7.78 -11.81 -4.35
N LYS A 296 6.87 -12.46 -5.07
CA LYS A 296 5.52 -12.75 -4.60
C LYS A 296 5.53 -14.14 -3.99
N ALA A 297 5.15 -14.26 -2.72
CA ALA A 297 4.96 -15.55 -2.06
C ALA A 297 3.50 -15.66 -1.60
N THR A 298 2.86 -16.78 -1.93
CA THR A 298 1.58 -17.14 -1.34
C THR A 298 1.84 -17.64 0.08
N GLU A 299 1.61 -16.78 1.06
CA GLU A 299 1.73 -17.11 2.49
C GLU A 299 0.34 -17.36 3.10
N GLY A 300 0.25 -18.24 4.10
CA GLY A 300 -1.01 -18.53 4.81
C GLY A 300 -1.80 -19.77 4.35
N GLU A 301 -1.30 -20.51 3.35
CA GLU A 301 -1.87 -21.82 2.98
C GLU A 301 -1.61 -22.86 4.09
N ARG A 302 -2.66 -23.54 4.54
CA ARG A 302 -2.54 -24.64 5.51
C ARG A 302 -1.87 -25.83 4.84
N ARG A 303 -0.62 -26.10 5.22
CA ARG A 303 0.15 -27.26 4.73
C ARG A 303 0.34 -28.28 5.85
N TYR A 304 0.00 -29.54 5.57
CA TYR A 304 0.36 -30.66 6.42
C TYR A 304 1.85 -30.98 6.20
N LYS A 305 2.64 -30.97 7.29
CA LYS A 305 4.03 -31.43 7.28
C LYS A 305 4.10 -32.71 8.09
N ALA A 306 4.56 -33.81 7.49
CA ALA A 306 4.95 -34.99 8.24
C ALA A 306 6.23 -34.64 9.04
N ALA A 307 6.18 -34.74 10.35
CA ALA A 307 7.32 -34.49 11.23
C ALA A 307 7.60 -35.76 12.04
N LEU A 308 8.80 -36.33 11.89
CA LEU A 308 9.31 -37.34 12.80
C LEU A 308 9.81 -36.61 14.05
N GLN A 309 9.14 -36.81 15.18
CA GLN A 309 9.48 -36.15 16.43
C GLN A 309 10.34 -37.08 17.30
N ILE A 310 11.38 -36.52 17.90
CA ILE A 310 12.07 -37.15 19.02
C ILE A 310 11.14 -37.00 20.24
N GLU A 311 10.77 -38.11 20.86
CA GLU A 311 9.92 -38.13 22.05
C GLU A 311 10.62 -37.39 23.21
N ARG A 312 9.89 -36.49 23.87
CA ARG A 312 10.38 -35.68 24.99
C ARG A 312 9.41 -35.80 26.15
N SER A 313 9.92 -36.05 27.35
CA SER A 313 9.08 -36.04 28.55
C SER A 313 8.73 -34.60 28.96
N GLY A 314 7.46 -34.25 28.86
CA GLY A 314 6.94 -32.97 29.36
C GLY A 314 7.02 -32.84 30.89
N ASP A 315 7.06 -33.96 31.62
CA ASP A 315 7.24 -33.98 33.07
C ASP A 315 8.61 -33.46 33.48
N LEU A 316 9.67 -33.85 32.77
CA LEU A 316 11.03 -33.34 33.05
C LEU A 316 11.11 -31.83 32.87
N ALA A 317 10.49 -31.28 31.82
CA ALA A 317 10.45 -29.86 31.58
C ALA A 317 9.66 -29.10 32.67
N ARG A 318 8.52 -29.65 33.10
CA ARG A 318 7.73 -29.08 34.21
C ARG A 318 8.51 -29.10 35.51
N GLU A 319 9.17 -30.21 35.81
CA GLU A 319 9.93 -30.41 37.03
C GLU A 319 11.15 -29.49 37.09
N ALA A 320 11.92 -29.38 36.00
CA ALA A 320 13.05 -28.46 35.91
C ALA A 320 12.62 -27.00 36.13
N LYS A 321 11.48 -26.59 35.56
CA LYS A 321 10.92 -25.25 35.78
C LYS A 321 10.45 -25.08 37.23
N ARG A 322 9.82 -26.09 37.84
CA ARG A 322 9.43 -26.05 39.25
C ARG A 322 10.66 -25.86 40.15
N ALA A 323 11.68 -26.69 39.97
CA ALA A 323 12.93 -26.61 40.73
C ALA A 323 13.63 -25.25 40.55
N ASN A 324 13.68 -24.72 39.32
CA ASN A 324 14.20 -23.38 39.07
C ASN A 324 13.38 -22.31 39.82
N ARG A 325 12.06 -22.39 39.80
CA ARG A 325 11.18 -21.46 40.53
C ARG A 325 11.40 -21.49 42.04
N GLU A 326 11.48 -22.69 42.61
CA GLU A 326 11.69 -22.89 44.04
C GLU A 326 13.04 -22.33 44.49
N ARG A 327 14.10 -22.56 43.69
CA ARG A 327 15.45 -22.01 43.97
C ARG A 327 15.51 -20.48 43.88
N ASN A 328 14.62 -19.85 43.13
CA ASN A 328 14.64 -18.41 42.86
C ASN A 328 13.48 -17.65 43.54
N GLY A 329 13.01 -18.14 44.69
CA GLY A 329 12.05 -17.39 45.52
C GLY A 329 10.66 -17.22 44.89
N GLY A 330 10.22 -18.18 44.06
CA GLY A 330 8.88 -18.18 43.49
C GLY A 330 8.78 -17.64 42.06
N VAL A 331 9.86 -17.09 41.50
CA VAL A 331 9.94 -16.63 40.10
C VAL A 331 10.84 -17.56 39.28
N LEU A 332 10.58 -17.66 37.97
CA LEU A 332 11.50 -18.34 37.07
C LEU A 332 12.62 -17.39 36.67
N VAL A 333 13.84 -17.91 36.56
CA VAL A 333 15.02 -17.13 36.19
C VAL A 333 15.78 -17.86 35.08
N CYS A 334 16.08 -17.11 34.01
CA CYS A 334 16.93 -17.56 32.92
C CYS A 334 18.35 -17.77 33.43
N GLU A 335 18.86 -19.00 33.37
CA GLU A 335 20.18 -19.35 33.89
C GLU A 335 21.34 -18.73 33.08
N ALA A 336 21.05 -18.23 31.88
CA ALA A 336 22.05 -17.55 31.04
C ALA A 336 22.16 -16.04 31.28
N CYS A 337 21.04 -15.33 31.46
CA CYS A 337 21.01 -13.85 31.46
C CYS A 337 20.20 -13.23 32.60
N ASP A 338 19.78 -14.02 33.57
CA ASP A 338 19.06 -13.61 34.78
C ASP A 338 17.71 -12.91 34.55
N PHE A 339 17.19 -12.93 33.31
CA PHE A 339 15.82 -12.50 33.01
C PHE A 339 14.84 -13.34 33.84
N SER A 340 13.96 -12.67 34.59
CA SER A 340 13.03 -13.32 35.51
C SER A 340 11.58 -12.93 35.24
N ASP A 341 10.65 -13.89 35.32
CA ASP A 341 9.21 -13.64 35.24
C ASP A 341 8.44 -14.78 35.96
N GLU A 342 7.22 -14.50 36.40
CA GLU A 342 6.35 -15.51 37.01
C GLU A 342 5.72 -16.45 35.96
N LYS A 343 5.61 -16.03 34.70
CA LYS A 343 4.95 -16.76 33.62
C LYS A 343 5.85 -17.86 33.05
N SER A 344 5.52 -19.11 33.35
CA SER A 344 6.21 -20.31 32.84
C SER A 344 6.28 -20.42 31.31
N ALA A 345 5.34 -19.80 30.59
CA ALA A 345 5.31 -19.77 29.13
C ALA A 345 6.42 -18.92 28.50
N LEU A 346 7.08 -18.06 29.28
CA LEU A 346 8.21 -17.24 28.82
C LEU A 346 9.56 -17.95 28.95
N PHE A 347 9.58 -19.18 29.45
CA PHE A 347 10.81 -19.94 29.64
C PHE A 347 10.71 -21.29 28.96
N ASP A 348 11.84 -21.78 28.45
CA ASP A 348 11.98 -23.11 27.88
C ASP A 348 12.95 -23.93 28.73
N ALA A 349 12.67 -25.23 28.87
CA ALA A 349 13.64 -26.19 29.41
C ALA A 349 14.51 -26.69 28.25
N HIS A 350 15.76 -26.27 28.24
CA HIS A 350 16.74 -26.55 27.21
C HIS A 350 17.61 -27.73 27.63
N HIS A 351 17.82 -28.72 26.76
CA HIS A 351 18.74 -29.80 27.07
C HIS A 351 20.17 -29.32 26.87
N VAL A 352 20.97 -29.39 27.94
CA VAL A 352 22.39 -29.00 27.89
C VAL A 352 23.17 -29.94 26.97
N GLU A 353 22.81 -31.22 26.99
CA GLU A 353 23.28 -32.20 26.01
C GLU A 353 22.22 -32.41 24.93
N PRO A 354 22.56 -32.34 23.64
CA PRO A 354 21.57 -32.48 22.57
C PRO A 354 20.97 -33.90 22.51
N LEU A 355 19.65 -33.98 22.31
CA LEU A 355 18.94 -35.26 22.15
C LEU A 355 19.34 -36.03 20.87
N ALA A 356 19.98 -35.36 19.90
CA ALA A 356 20.49 -35.98 18.68
C ALA A 356 21.59 -37.04 18.94
N LEU A 357 22.17 -37.06 20.14
CA LEU A 357 23.19 -38.05 20.53
C LEU A 357 22.61 -39.47 20.76
N GLY A 358 21.28 -39.63 20.73
CA GLY A 358 20.61 -40.92 20.85
C GLY A 358 19.75 -41.06 22.11
N VAL A 359 19.14 -42.24 22.25
CA VAL A 359 18.27 -42.59 23.39
C VAL A 359 19.12 -42.71 24.65
N ARG A 360 18.70 -42.02 25.72
CA ARG A 360 19.36 -42.04 27.03
C ARG A 360 18.40 -41.67 28.15
N GLU A 361 18.75 -42.02 29.37
CA GLU A 361 18.06 -41.51 30.55
C GLU A 361 18.38 -40.03 30.75
N THR A 362 17.33 -39.22 30.99
CA THR A 362 17.45 -37.78 31.19
C THR A 362 16.84 -37.41 32.52
N THR A 363 17.56 -36.63 33.32
CA THR A 363 17.09 -36.06 34.58
C THR A 363 16.97 -34.55 34.46
N ILE A 364 16.39 -33.89 35.45
CA ILE A 364 16.27 -32.42 35.45
C ILE A 364 17.62 -31.70 35.50
N SER A 365 18.69 -32.34 35.96
CA SER A 365 20.05 -31.76 35.95
C SER A 365 20.64 -31.66 34.55
N HIS A 366 20.07 -32.37 33.57
CA HIS A 366 20.45 -32.25 32.15
C HIS A 366 19.69 -31.14 31.43
N LEU A 367 18.84 -30.38 32.16
CA LEU A 367 18.06 -29.27 31.64
C LEU A 367 18.54 -27.94 32.23
N ALA A 368 18.58 -26.92 31.38
CA ALA A 368 18.75 -25.54 31.76
C ALA A 368 17.47 -24.74 31.48
N ILE A 369 17.15 -23.77 32.34
CA ILE A 369 16.00 -22.89 32.12
C ILE A 369 16.44 -21.62 31.41
N LEU A 370 15.94 -21.40 30.19
CA LEU A 370 16.32 -20.27 29.33
C LEU A 370 15.10 -19.45 28.90
N CYS A 371 15.28 -18.13 28.72
CA CYS A 371 14.30 -17.28 28.04
C CYS A 371 14.32 -17.54 26.52
N PRO A 372 13.32 -17.07 25.74
CA PRO A 372 13.19 -17.44 24.32
C PRO A 372 14.35 -16.92 23.49
N THR A 373 14.93 -15.79 23.89
CA THR A 373 16.11 -15.21 23.24
C THR A 373 17.36 -16.04 23.51
N CYS A 374 17.68 -16.37 24.77
CA CYS A 374 18.85 -17.19 25.11
C CYS A 374 18.72 -18.60 24.51
N HIS A 375 17.51 -19.16 24.52
CA HIS A 375 17.24 -20.46 23.91
C HIS A 375 17.52 -20.46 22.39
N ARG A 376 17.02 -19.46 21.66
CA ARG A 376 17.35 -19.32 20.23
C ARG A 376 18.84 -19.08 19.99
N TRP A 377 19.48 -18.29 20.85
CA TRP A 377 20.90 -17.96 20.73
C TRP A 377 21.77 -19.21 20.88
N ALA A 378 21.45 -20.07 21.86
CA ALA A 378 22.12 -21.36 22.08
C ALA A 378 22.17 -22.21 20.81
N HIS A 379 21.06 -22.26 20.05
CA HIS A 379 20.99 -23.00 18.79
C HIS A 379 21.57 -22.24 17.59
N HIS A 380 21.39 -20.92 17.51
CA HIS A 380 21.76 -20.15 16.34
C HIS A 380 23.27 -19.88 16.24
N LYS A 381 23.98 -19.71 17.37
CA LYS A 381 25.43 -19.46 17.37
C LYS A 381 26.27 -20.71 17.57
N ALA A 382 25.63 -21.86 17.79
CA ALA A 382 26.32 -23.13 17.76
C ALA A 382 26.96 -23.37 16.39
N LEU A 383 28.16 -23.95 16.39
CA LEU A 383 28.86 -24.37 15.17
C LEU A 383 28.07 -25.44 14.40
N HIS A 384 27.29 -26.25 15.12
CA HIS A 384 26.44 -27.29 14.55
C HIS A 384 25.02 -27.19 15.12
N VAL A 385 24.01 -27.34 14.26
CA VAL A 385 22.58 -27.23 14.66
C VAL A 385 22.18 -28.26 15.72
N THR A 386 22.93 -29.37 15.79
CA THR A 386 22.74 -30.47 16.73
C THR A 386 23.58 -30.35 18.00
N ALA A 387 24.39 -29.30 18.15
CA ALA A 387 25.27 -29.10 19.31
C ALA A 387 25.11 -27.67 19.84
N PRO A 388 24.00 -27.36 20.55
CA PRO A 388 23.77 -26.01 21.08
C PRO A 388 24.88 -25.57 22.03
N LEU A 389 25.09 -24.26 22.12
CA LEU A 389 26.01 -23.69 23.11
C LEU A 389 25.54 -23.99 24.54
N THR A 390 26.49 -24.21 25.43
CA THR A 390 26.25 -24.31 26.88
C THR A 390 25.75 -22.98 27.46
N VAL A 391 25.15 -23.02 28.64
CA VAL A 391 24.66 -21.82 29.35
C VAL A 391 25.79 -20.79 29.54
N SER A 392 26.99 -21.24 29.91
CA SER A 392 28.16 -20.38 30.09
C SER A 392 28.62 -19.73 28.79
N GLU A 393 28.59 -20.46 27.67
CA GLU A 393 28.92 -19.92 26.34
C GLU A 393 27.86 -18.93 25.85
N VAL A 394 26.58 -19.20 26.08
CA VAL A 394 25.51 -18.23 25.78
C VAL A 394 25.72 -16.96 26.61
N ARG A 395 25.99 -17.10 27.91
CA ARG A 395 26.28 -15.97 28.81
C ARG A 395 27.46 -15.16 28.27
N ALA A 396 28.59 -15.81 27.96
CA ALA A 396 29.75 -15.15 27.38
C ALA A 396 29.40 -14.43 26.06
N ALA A 397 28.69 -15.10 25.14
CA ALA A 397 28.30 -14.54 23.85
C ALA A 397 27.34 -13.35 23.94
N ARG A 398 26.51 -13.27 25.00
CA ARG A 398 25.63 -12.10 25.26
C ARG A 398 26.39 -10.88 25.74
N PHE A 399 27.48 -11.10 26.48
CA PHE A 399 28.24 -10.06 27.18
C PHE A 399 29.63 -9.83 26.58
N LEU A 400 29.89 -10.30 25.35
CA LEU A 400 31.04 -9.83 24.59
C LEU A 400 30.86 -8.33 24.38
N GLU A 401 31.65 -7.54 25.12
CA GLU A 401 31.84 -6.13 24.78
C GLU A 401 32.28 -6.06 23.30
N PRO A 402 31.75 -5.11 22.52
CA PRO A 402 32.24 -4.92 21.17
C PRO A 402 33.75 -4.69 21.29
N THR A 403 34.54 -5.60 20.71
CA THR A 403 35.99 -5.44 20.64
C THR A 403 36.24 -4.07 20.03
N SER A 404 36.68 -3.12 20.86
CA SER A 404 37.12 -1.81 20.42
C SER A 404 38.12 -2.06 19.30
N ALA A 405 37.75 -1.65 18.09
CA ALA A 405 38.62 -1.73 16.94
C ALA A 405 39.98 -1.15 17.36
N ALA A 406 41.01 -1.96 17.16
CA ALA A 406 42.39 -1.60 17.38
C ALA A 406 42.64 -0.22 16.76
N GLY A 407 43.21 0.69 17.57
CA GLY A 407 43.81 1.89 17.04
C GLY A 407 44.97 1.47 16.14
N ASP A 408 44.81 1.70 14.84
CA ASP A 408 45.95 1.79 13.95
C ASP A 408 46.66 3.13 14.20
N GLN A 409 47.98 2.99 14.30
CA GLN A 409 48.98 4.03 14.52
C GLN A 409 49.11 4.98 13.33
#